data_AF-A0A2J9DVI7-F1
#
_entry.id   AF-A0A2J9DVI7-F1
#
_cell.length_a   1.000
_cell.length_b   1.000
_cell.length_c   1.000
_cell.angle_alpha   90.00
_cell.angle_beta   90.00
_cell.angle_gamma   90.00
#
_symmetry.space_group_name_H-M   'P 1'
#
loop_
_entity.id
_entity.type
_entity.pdbx_description
1 polymer ?
#
loop_
_entity_poly.entity_id
_entity_poly.type
_entity_poly.pdbx_seq_one_letter_code
_entity_poly.pdbx_strand_id
1 'polypeptide(L)' 'MFKKILLDFLLSVEASAATGELDEWYLSDFDDKYVNSIDYETGYAMLIDCCEIWLQYPRFTFELIDPCRQIRTPKLGRF' A
#
# COMPACT_ATOMS: atom_id res chain seq x y z
N MET A 1 12.43 3.47 -2.14
CA MET A 1 12.36 2.03 -2.52
C MET A 1 10.92 1.56 -2.47
N PHE A 2 10.15 1.94 -1.44
CA PHE A 2 8.74 1.59 -1.30
C PHE A 2 7.85 2.03 -2.46
N LYS A 3 7.99 3.27 -2.98
CA LYS A 3 7.27 3.73 -4.19
C LYS A 3 7.25 2.73 -5.34
N LYS A 4 8.40 2.17 -5.68
CA LYS A 4 8.52 1.20 -6.77
C LYS A 4 7.80 -0.10 -6.43
N ILE A 5 7.98 -0.61 -5.20
CA ILE A 5 7.32 -1.82 -4.71
C ILE A 5 5.80 -1.65 -4.76
N LEU A 6 5.28 -0.54 -4.25
CA LEU A 6 3.85 -0.23 -4.24
C LEU A 6 3.30 -0.08 -5.66
N LEU A 7 4.00 0.63 -6.55
CA LEU A 7 3.55 0.79 -7.94
C LEU A 7 3.54 -0.55 -8.70
N ASP A 8 4.60 -1.34 -8.58
CA ASP A 8 4.69 -2.66 -9.23
C ASP A 8 3.57 -3.58 -8.73
N PHE A 9 3.25 -3.53 -7.43
CA PHE A 9 2.12 -4.24 -6.85
C PHE A 9 0.77 -3.78 -7.41
N LEU A 10 0.49 -2.47 -7.42
CA LEU A 10 -0.77 -1.92 -7.92
C LEU A 10 -1.01 -2.27 -9.40
N LEU A 11 0.05 -2.21 -10.23
CA LEU A 11 -0.04 -2.61 -11.63
C LEU A 11 -0.29 -4.11 -11.79
N SER A 12 0.29 -4.94 -10.92
CA SER A 12 0.03 -6.39 -10.93
C SER A 12 -1.42 -6.71 -10.53
N VAL A 13 -1.97 -5.99 -9.56
CA VAL A 13 -3.36 -6.12 -9.11
C VAL A 13 -4.32 -5.71 -10.23
N GLU A 14 -4.04 -4.59 -10.90
CA GLU A 14 -4.83 -4.11 -12.05
C GLU A 14 -4.87 -5.17 -13.16
N ALA A 15 -3.73 -5.82 -13.45
CA ALA A 15 -3.65 -6.90 -14.43
C ALA A 15 -4.43 -8.16 -13.99
N SER A 16 -4.29 -8.60 -12.74
CA SER A 16 -4.99 -9.79 -12.22
C SER A 16 -6.51 -9.57 -12.08
N ALA A 17 -6.94 -8.35 -11.75
CA ALA A 17 -8.35 -8.00 -11.70
C ALA A 17 -9.00 -8.13 -13.09
N ALA A 18 -8.27 -7.76 -14.15
CA ALA A 18 -8.75 -7.86 -15.52
C ALA A 18 -8.91 -9.32 -15.99
N THR A 19 -8.18 -10.28 -15.40
CA THR A 19 -8.30 -11.72 -15.69
C THR A 19 -9.24 -12.46 -14.74
N GLY A 20 -9.71 -11.80 -13.67
CA GLY A 20 -10.56 -12.40 -12.64
C GLY A 20 -9.81 -13.28 -11.64
N GLU A 21 -8.47 -13.15 -11.57
CA GLU A 21 -7.59 -13.98 -10.74
C GLU A 21 -7.17 -13.27 -9.43
N LEU A 22 -7.80 -12.15 -9.10
CA LEU A 22 -7.45 -11.38 -7.91
C LEU A 22 -8.05 -12.01 -6.65
N ASP A 23 -7.18 -12.40 -5.71
CA ASP A 23 -7.56 -12.91 -4.40
C ASP A 23 -8.18 -11.80 -3.53
N GLU A 24 -9.10 -12.13 -2.62
CA GLU A 24 -9.78 -11.16 -1.73
C GLU A 24 -8.84 -10.52 -0.69
N TRP A 25 -7.72 -11.18 -0.36
CA TRP A 25 -6.80 -10.78 0.73
C TRP A 25 -5.52 -10.10 0.25
N TYR A 26 -5.40 -9.82 -1.05
CA TYR A 26 -4.17 -9.31 -1.66
C TYR A 26 -3.61 -8.02 -1.01
N LEU A 27 -4.49 -7.11 -0.56
CA LEU A 27 -4.08 -5.89 0.16
C LEU A 27 -3.60 -6.20 1.59
N SER A 28 -4.24 -7.15 2.28
CA SER A 28 -3.84 -7.56 3.62
C SER A 28 -2.45 -8.18 3.62
N ASP A 29 -2.16 -9.05 2.64
CA ASP A 29 -0.84 -9.67 2.48
C ASP A 29 0.26 -8.64 2.17
N PHE A 30 -0.07 -7.63 1.37
CA PHE A 30 0.84 -6.51 1.09
C PHE A 30 1.12 -5.70 2.35
N ASP A 31 0.08 -5.32 3.08
CA ASP A 31 0.19 -4.52 4.31
C ASP A 31 0.99 -5.27 5.37
N ASP A 32 0.72 -6.56 5.58
CA ASP A 32 1.45 -7.39 6.54
C ASP A 32 2.95 -7.47 6.24
N LYS A 33 3.31 -7.47 4.96
CA LYS A 33 4.71 -7.58 4.51
C LYS A 33 5.46 -6.25 4.53
N TYR A 34 4.81 -5.14 4.18
CA TYR A 34 5.51 -3.88 3.90
C TYR A 34 5.08 -2.70 4.75
N VAL A 35 3.91 -2.76 5.39
CA VAL A 35 3.32 -1.61 6.10
C VAL A 35 3.22 -1.86 7.60
N ASN A 36 2.90 -3.09 8.02
CA ASN A 36 2.86 -3.43 9.42
C ASN A 36 4.23 -3.28 10.08
N SER A 37 4.23 -2.80 11.32
CA SER A 37 5.42 -2.68 12.18
C SER A 37 6.50 -1.69 11.71
N ILE A 38 6.19 -0.80 10.76
CA ILE A 38 7.09 0.31 10.41
C ILE A 38 7.12 1.37 11.51
N ASP A 39 8.27 2.01 11.69
CA ASP A 39 8.39 3.18 12.56
C ASP A 39 7.79 4.44 11.92
N TYR A 40 7.68 5.49 12.72
CA TYR A 40 7.06 6.75 12.29
C TYR A 40 7.83 7.43 11.14
N GLU A 41 9.16 7.43 11.17
CA GLU A 41 10.00 8.11 10.17
C GLU A 41 9.90 7.42 8.81
N THR A 42 9.97 6.09 8.81
CA THR A 42 9.78 5.24 7.63
C THR A 42 8.35 5.39 7.11
N GLY A 43 7.35 5.34 7.99
CA GLY A 43 5.95 5.55 7.63
C GLY A 43 5.69 6.91 6.97
N TYR A 44 6.28 7.98 7.50
CA TYR A 44 6.13 9.31 6.91
C TYR A 44 6.68 9.37 5.48
N ALA A 45 7.86 8.78 5.23
CA ALA A 45 8.42 8.68 3.88
C ALA A 45 7.52 7.85 2.95
N MET A 46 6.92 6.76 3.44
CA MET A 46 5.99 5.92 2.67
C MET A 46 4.69 6.65 2.33
N LEU A 47 4.18 7.54 3.19
CA LEU A 47 3.02 8.38 2.87
C LEU A 47 3.31 9.35 1.72
N ILE A 48 4.52 9.90 1.66
CA ILE A 48 4.95 10.74 0.52
C ILE A 48 4.96 9.90 -0.75
N ASP A 49 5.52 8.69 -0.71
CA ASP A 49 5.51 7.76 -1.84
C ASP A 49 4.08 7.46 -2.33
N CYS A 50 3.12 7.23 -1.41
CA CYS A 50 1.71 7.05 -1.75
C CYS A 50 1.11 8.28 -2.47
N CYS A 51 1.40 9.49 -1.98
CA CYS A 51 0.95 10.74 -2.61
C CYS A 51 1.53 10.91 -4.02
N GLU A 52 2.80 10.60 -4.22
CA GLU A 52 3.43 10.69 -5.54
C GLU A 52 2.82 9.70 -6.54
N ILE A 53 2.48 8.49 -6.10
CA ILE A 53 1.78 7.50 -6.94
C ILE A 53 0.37 8.02 -7.25
N TRP A 54 -0.36 8.52 -6.26
CA TRP A 54 -1.71 9.03 -6.47
C TRP A 54 -1.78 10.15 -7.51
N LEU A 55 -0.83 11.10 -7.45
CA LEU A 55 -0.75 12.20 -8.43
C LEU A 55 -0.48 11.71 -9.86
N GLN A 56 0.29 10.64 -10.02
CA GLN A 56 0.63 10.07 -11.33
C GLN A 56 -0.43 9.07 -11.84
N TYR A 57 -1.10 8.37 -10.92
CA TYR A 57 -2.02 7.27 -11.16
C TYR A 57 -3.28 7.42 -10.29
N PRO A 58 -4.13 8.44 -10.54
CA PRO A 58 -5.30 8.70 -9.70
C PRO A 58 -6.32 7.56 -9.70
N ARG A 59 -6.26 6.65 -10.67
CA ARG A 59 -7.11 5.46 -10.72
C ARG A 59 -6.90 4.50 -9.56
N PHE A 60 -5.71 4.50 -8.92
CA PHE A 60 -5.42 3.68 -7.73
C PHE A 60 -5.85 4.32 -6.41
N THR A 61 -6.76 5.30 -6.44
CA THR A 61 -7.16 6.03 -5.22
C THR A 61 -7.67 5.09 -4.13
N PHE A 62 -8.49 4.09 -4.48
CA PHE A 62 -9.11 3.21 -3.51
C PHE A 62 -8.09 2.27 -2.86
N GLU A 63 -7.21 1.68 -3.67
CA GLU A 63 -6.14 0.77 -3.24
C GLU A 63 -5.09 1.48 -2.38
N LEU A 64 -4.92 2.80 -2.54
CA LEU A 64 -3.99 3.61 -1.74
C LEU A 64 -4.56 4.02 -0.38
N ILE A 65 -5.88 4.02 -0.18
CA ILE A 65 -6.51 4.42 1.10
C ILE A 65 -6.07 3.48 2.23
N ASP A 66 -6.07 2.16 1.98
CA ASP A 66 -5.77 1.16 2.99
C ASP A 66 -4.31 1.22 3.47
N PRO A 67 -3.29 1.17 2.58
CA PRO A 67 -1.90 1.36 2.97
C PRO A 67 -1.69 2.68 3.72
N CYS A 68 -2.27 3.78 3.24
CA CYS A 68 -2.17 5.09 3.92
C CYS A 68 -2.74 5.04 5.35
N ARG A 69 -3.86 4.35 5.55
CA ARG A 69 -4.51 4.21 6.85
C ARG A 69 -3.67 3.36 7.82
N GLN A 70 -3.10 2.26 7.33
CA GLN A 70 -2.25 1.37 8.13
C GLN A 70 -0.93 2.04 8.49
N ILE A 71 -0.29 2.75 7.55
CA ILE A 71 0.93 3.53 7.81
C ILE A 71 0.68 4.59 8.88
N ARG A 72 -0.46 5.30 8.83
CA ARG A 72 -0.81 6.36 9.78
C ARG A 72 -1.10 5.82 11.19
N THR A 73 -1.48 4.56 11.30
CA THR A 73 -1.86 3.92 12.55
C THR A 73 -0.89 2.78 12.83
N PRO A 74 0.40 3.07 13.14
CA PRO A 74 1.31 2.01 13.54
C PRO A 74 0.64 1.29 14.70
N LYS A 75 0.40 -0.02 14.55
CA LYS A 75 -0.19 -0.84 15.61
C LYS A 75 0.73 -0.71 16.80
N LEU A 76 0.40 0.19 17.73
CA LEU A 76 1.03 0.27 19.04
C LEU A 76 1.02 -1.17 19.55
N GLY A 77 2.22 -1.72 19.73
CA GLY A 77 2.37 -3.05 20.31
C GLY A 77 1.44 -3.10 21.52
N ARG A 78 0.56 -4.11 21.53
CA ARG A 78 -0.23 -4.43 22.72
C ARG A 78 0.78 -4.56 23.88
N PHE A 79 0.84 -3.55 24.73
CA PHE A 79 1.45 -3.63 26.05
C PHE A 79 0.55 -4.45 26.96
#